data_AF-A0A660VY34-F1
#
_entry.id   AF-A0A660VY34-F1
#
_cell.length_a   1.000
_cell.length_b   1.000
_cell.length_c   1.000
_cell.angle_alpha   90.00
_cell.angle_beta   90.00
_cell.angle_gamma   90.00
#
_symmetry.space_group_name_H-M   'P 1'
#
loop_
_entity.id
_entity.type
_entity.pdbx_description
1 polymer ?
#
loop_
_entity_poly.entity_id
_entity_poly.type
_entity_poly.pdbx_seq_one_letter_code
_entity_poly.pdbx_strand_id
1 'polypeptide(L)' 'MSRITRELREKDSDTLRKELEEYRRELFNLRYKSVTDHIERNSDFRFYRRQIARILTILRERELNEEVER' A
#
# COMPACT_ATOMS: atom_id res chain seq x y z
N MET A 1 -10.98 -9.40 9.63
CA MET A 1 -10.10 -8.33 9.11
C MET A 1 -8.64 -8.71 9.30
N SER A 2 -7.77 -8.43 8.33
CA SER A 2 -6.33 -8.68 8.45
C SER A 2 -5.75 -7.81 9.58
N ARG A 3 -4.89 -8.37 10.44
CA ARG A 3 -4.16 -7.63 11.50
C ARG A 3 -3.50 -6.36 10.93
N ILE A 4 -2.90 -6.50 9.74
CA ILE A 4 -2.26 -5.41 8.99
C ILE A 4 -3.21 -4.24 8.69
N THR A 5 -4.49 -4.46 8.42
CA THR A 5 -5.43 -3.37 8.12
C THR A 5 -5.75 -2.55 9.37
N ARG A 6 -5.76 -3.18 10.55
CA ARG A 6 -5.94 -2.46 11.82
C ARG A 6 -4.73 -1.59 12.13
N GLU A 7 -3.54 -2.16 11.99
CA GLU A 7 -2.27 -1.43 12.17
C GLU A 7 -2.15 -0.23 11.22
N LEU A 8 -2.57 -0.36 9.96
CA LEU A 8 -2.57 0.77 9.00
C LEU A 8 -3.57 1.87 9.40
N ARG A 9 -4.68 1.55 10.04
CA ARG A 9 -5.66 2.56 10.48
C ARG A 9 -5.18 3.37 11.68
N GLU A 10 -4.34 2.78 12.53
CA GLU A 10 -3.74 3.43 13.69
C GLU A 10 -2.61 4.41 13.33
N LYS A 11 -2.05 4.32 12.11
CA LYS A 11 -0.99 5.20 11.63
C LYS A 11 -1.51 6.57 11.19
N ASP A 12 -0.64 7.57 11.28
CA ASP A 12 -0.92 8.91 10.77
C ASP A 12 -0.99 8.95 9.23
N SER A 13 -1.74 9.92 8.67
CA SER A 13 -1.91 10.09 7.23
C SER A 13 -0.59 10.33 6.49
N ASP A 14 0.36 11.05 7.10
CA ASP A 14 1.67 11.29 6.49
C ASP A 14 2.57 10.05 6.54
N THR A 15 2.48 9.26 7.61
CA THR A 15 3.14 7.96 7.68
C THR A 15 2.61 7.01 6.61
N LEU A 16 1.29 6.98 6.40
CA LEU A 16 0.65 6.18 5.36
C LEU A 16 1.10 6.58 3.95
N ARG A 17 1.26 7.88 3.69
CA ARG A 17 1.78 8.38 2.40
C ARG A 17 3.22 7.93 2.16
N LYS A 18 4.09 7.98 3.19
CA LYS A 18 5.47 7.48 3.09
C LYS A 18 5.52 5.98 2.79
N GLU A 19 4.73 5.17 3.50
CA GLU A 19 4.65 3.72 3.26
C GLU A 19 4.10 3.39 1.88
N LEU A 20 3.14 4.20 1.38
CA LEU A 20 2.63 4.06 0.02
C LEU A 20 3.71 4.25 -1.04
N GLU A 21 4.58 5.25 -0.88
CA GLU A 21 5.70 5.49 -1.79
C GLU A 21 6.72 4.36 -1.75
N GLU A 22 7.04 3.86 -0.56
CA GLU A 22 7.95 2.74 -0.37
C GLU A 22 7.41 1.47 -1.05
N TYR A 23 6.15 1.10 -0.81
CA TYR A 23 5.55 -0.07 -1.47
C TYR A 23 5.43 0.08 -2.99
N ARG A 24 5.24 1.29 -3.51
CA ARG A 24 5.26 1.54 -4.96
C ARG A 24 6.66 1.34 -5.53
N ARG A 25 7.70 1.79 -4.83
CA ARG A 25 9.10 1.60 -5.22
C ARG A 25 9.46 0.12 -5.23
N GLU A 26 9.08 -0.63 -4.19
CA GLU A 26 9.31 -2.08 -4.14
C GLU A 26 8.57 -2.82 -5.26
N LEU A 27 7.32 -2.44 -5.54
CA LEU A 27 6.59 -3.02 -6.67
C LEU A 27 7.26 -2.71 -8.01
N PHE A 28 7.83 -1.52 -8.19
CA PHE A 28 8.60 -1.16 -9.38
C PHE A 28 9.88 -2.00 -9.49
N ASN A 29 10.63 -2.13 -8.39
CA ASN A 29 11.84 -2.96 -8.34
C ASN A 29 11.53 -4.42 -8.69
N LEU A 30 10.43 -4.97 -8.17
CA LEU A 30 9.99 -6.32 -8.50
C LEU A 30 9.60 -6.46 -9.98
N ARG A 31 8.89 -5.48 -10.55
CA ARG A 31 8.59 -5.47 -12.00
C ARG A 31 9.85 -5.37 -12.84
N TYR A 32 10.81 -4.57 -12.42
CA TYR A 32 12.09 -4.47 -13.12
C TYR A 32 12.83 -5.80 -13.09
N LYS A 33 12.96 -6.42 -11.90
CA LYS A 33 13.55 -7.76 -11.74
C LYS A 33 12.81 -8.84 -12.51
N SER A 34 11.48 -8.72 -12.66
CA SER A 34 10.66 -9.67 -13.44
C SER A 34 11.02 -9.76 -14.91
N VAL A 35 11.56 -8.67 -15.46
CA VAL A 35 11.94 -8.57 -16.86
C VAL A 35 13.36 -9.06 -17.05
N THR A 36 14.24 -8.79 -16.10
CA THR A 36 15.68 -9.11 -16.19
C THR A 36 16.01 -10.55 -15.80
N ASP A 37 15.22 -11.19 -14.93
CA ASP A 37 15.57 -12.50 -14.35
C ASP A 37 14.35 -13.34 -13.95
N HIS A 38 14.58 -14.62 -13.59
CA HIS A 38 13.53 -15.50 -13.08
C HIS A 38 13.13 -15.11 -11.64
N ILE A 39 11.85 -14.78 -11.43
CA ILE A 39 11.37 -14.33 -10.11
C ILE A 39 11.07 -15.55 -9.23
N GLU A 40 11.78 -15.67 -8.12
CA GLU A 40 11.52 -16.73 -7.14
C GLU A 40 10.26 -16.48 -6.29
N ARG A 41 9.90 -15.21 -6.04
CA ARG A 41 8.80 -14.83 -5.12
C ARG A 41 7.66 -14.08 -5.79
N ASN A 42 6.88 -14.79 -6.60
CA ASN A 42 5.66 -14.24 -7.22
C ASN A 42 4.58 -13.81 -6.21
N SER A 43 4.60 -14.34 -4.98
CA SER A 43 3.72 -13.94 -3.89
C SER A 43 3.80 -12.45 -3.55
N ASP A 44 4.98 -11.86 -3.73
CA ASP A 44 5.30 -10.52 -3.24
C ASP A 44 4.59 -9.45 -4.07
N PHE A 45 4.41 -9.68 -5.38
CA PHE A 45 3.56 -8.85 -6.23
C PHE A 45 2.14 -8.74 -5.70
N ARG A 46 1.57 -9.86 -5.22
CA ARG A 46 0.21 -9.88 -4.67
C ARG A 46 0.17 -9.25 -3.28
N PHE A 47 1.26 -9.30 -2.53
CA PHE A 47 1.40 -8.61 -1.25
C PHE A 47 1.44 -7.09 -1.45
N TYR A 48 2.42 -6.57 -2.20
CA TYR A 48 2.61 -5.12 -2.38
C TYR A 48 1.39 -4.45 -3.03
N ARG A 49 0.79 -5.08 -4.06
CA ARG A 49 -0.46 -4.57 -4.66
C ARG A 49 -1.59 -4.44 -3.63
N ARG A 50 -1.72 -5.41 -2.72
CA ARG A 50 -2.76 -5.38 -1.68
C ARG A 50 -2.47 -4.36 -0.59
N GLN A 51 -1.21 -4.13 -0.23
CA GLN A 51 -0.87 -3.06 0.72
C GLN A 51 -1.14 -1.68 0.15
N ILE A 52 -0.71 -1.43 -1.10
CA ILE A 52 -0.99 -0.18 -1.81
C ILE A 52 -2.51 0.09 -1.85
N ALA A 53 -3.31 -0.91 -2.24
CA ALA A 53 -4.77 -0.76 -2.30
C ALA A 53 -5.37 -0.41 -0.93
N ARG A 54 -4.96 -1.10 0.14
CA ARG A 54 -5.46 -0.83 1.50
C ARG A 54 -5.14 0.57 1.98
N ILE A 55 -3.91 1.04 1.76
CA ILE A 55 -3.50 2.39 2.16
C ILE A 55 -4.32 3.43 1.41
N LEU A 56 -4.47 3.28 0.10
CA LEU A 56 -5.28 4.19 -0.72
C LEU A 56 -6.75 4.22 -0.26
N THR A 57 -7.32 3.06 0.08
CA THR A 57 -8.69 3.00 0.62
C THR A 57 -8.79 3.76 1.94
N ILE A 58 -7.86 3.58 2.88
CA ILE A 58 -7.90 4.28 4.19
C ILE A 58 -7.73 5.79 4.00
N LEU A 59 -6.81 6.23 3.14
CA LEU A 59 -6.63 7.65 2.85
C LEU A 59 -7.91 8.25 2.25
N ARG A 60 -8.55 7.52 1.32
CA ARG A 60 -9.81 7.97 0.73
C ARG A 60 -10.98 7.97 1.72
N GLU A 61 -11.06 6.98 2.61
CA GLU A 61 -12.04 6.94 3.71
C GLU A 61 -11.88 8.18 4.61
N ARG A 62 -10.64 8.59 4.92
CA ARG A 62 -10.36 9.80 5.71
C ARG A 62 -10.77 11.08 4.99
N GLU A 63 -10.39 11.22 3.72
CA GLU A 63 -10.77 12.38 2.89
C GLU A 63 -12.29 12.54 2.80
N LEU A 64 -13.03 11.45 2.59
CA LEU A 64 -14.49 11.49 2.50
C LEU A 64 -15.13 11.90 3.83
N ASN A 65 -14.60 11.43 4.96
CA ASN A 65 -15.11 11.86 6.28
C ASN A 65 -14.85 13.35 6.52
N GLU A 66 -13.69 13.88 6.13
CA GLU A 66 -13.40 15.32 6.21
C GLU A 66 -14.31 16.16 5.31
N GLU A 67 -14.74 15.63 4.16
CA GLU A 67 -15.65 16.31 3.24
C GLU A 67 -17.11 16.31 3.75
N VAL A 68 -17.52 15.27 4.46
CA VAL A 68 -18.87 15.17 5.07
C VAL A 68 -19.04 16.08 6.29
N GLU A 69 -17.96 16.33 7.03
CA GLU A 69 -17.95 17.19 8.23
C GLU A 69 -17.82 18.69 7.91
N ARG A 70 -17.61 19.07 6.63
CA ARG A 70 -17.57 20.46 6.17
C ARG A 70 -18.91 20.96 5.69
#